data_AF-A0A9E1HW90-F1
#
_entry.id   AF-A0A9E1HW90-F1
#
_cell.length_a   1.000
_cell.length_b   1.000
_cell.length_c   1.000
_cell.angle_alpha   90.00
_cell.angle_beta   90.00
_cell.angle_gamma   90.00
#
_symmetry.space_group_name_H-M   'P 1'
#
loop_
_entity.id
_entity.type
_entity.pdbx_description
1 polymer ?
#
loop_
_entity_poly.entity_id
_entity_poly.type
_entity_poly.pdbx_seq_one_letter_code
_entity_poly.pdbx_strand_id
1 'polypeptide(L)'
;LFTVKGEPQPYIVDGDEAPGLVAARDPASGEEFVIFDNGRHGYNNLFCDEHDPAELEHRPLKRYEIPASKLVLELGCGNDYENEKEDFEVDEADTVELINGERMPWEQVKRDGIDYIALYYVNEKGKQVQILDAELA
;
A
#
# COMPACT_ATOMS: atom_id res chain seq x y z
N LEU A 1 6.72 -11.17 6.55
CA LEU A 1 5.62 -12.06 7.03
C LEU A 1 5.80 -12.27 8.52
N PHE A 2 4.78 -11.93 9.31
CA PHE A 2 4.82 -11.97 10.77
C PHE A 2 3.68 -12.82 11.32
N THR A 3 3.97 -13.72 12.26
CA THR A 3 2.94 -14.57 12.87
C THR A 3 2.37 -13.89 14.10
N VAL A 4 1.10 -13.51 14.04
CA VAL A 4 0.37 -12.94 15.17
C VAL A 4 -0.22 -14.06 16.03
N LYS A 5 -0.06 -13.96 17.36
CA LYS A 5 -0.58 -14.98 18.28
C LYS A 5 -2.11 -15.00 18.26
N GLY A 6 -2.69 -16.16 17.95
CA GLY A 6 -4.14 -16.35 17.89
C GLY A 6 -4.71 -16.21 16.48
N GLU A 7 -3.94 -15.68 15.53
CA GLU A 7 -4.34 -15.59 14.14
C GLU A 7 -4.07 -16.90 13.39
N PRO A 8 -4.96 -17.32 12.46
CA PRO A 8 -4.79 -18.56 11.70
C PRO A 8 -3.68 -18.49 10.64
N GLN A 9 -3.20 -17.30 10.30
CA GLN A 9 -2.31 -17.03 9.18
C GLN A 9 -1.34 -15.88 9.51
N PRO A 10 -0.15 -15.83 8.88
CA PRO A 10 0.78 -14.72 9.09
C PRO A 10 0.28 -13.44 8.40
N TYR A 11 0.65 -12.27 8.92
CA TYR A 11 0.39 -10.99 8.27
C TYR A 11 1.58 -10.61 7.39
N ILE A 12 1.28 -9.94 6.29
CA ILE A 12 2.23 -9.18 5.49
C ILE A 12 2.46 -7.89 6.25
N VAL A 13 3.73 -7.60 6.49
CA VAL A 13 4.23 -6.46 7.27
C VAL A 13 5.48 -5.94 6.60
N ASP A 14 5.91 -4.74 6.98
CA ASP A 14 7.18 -4.17 6.55
C ASP A 14 8.38 -5.07 6.91
N GLY A 15 9.46 -4.91 6.15
CA GLY A 15 10.74 -5.52 6.46
C GLY A 15 11.55 -4.66 7.42
N ASP A 16 12.68 -5.19 7.89
CA ASP A 16 13.60 -4.43 8.73
C ASP A 16 14.30 -3.30 7.95
N GLU A 17 14.50 -3.50 6.64
CA GLU A 17 15.28 -2.61 5.75
C GLU A 17 14.41 -1.75 4.83
N ALA A 18 13.16 -2.15 4.56
CA ALA A 18 12.31 -1.43 3.63
C ALA A 18 10.81 -1.65 3.90
N PRO A 19 9.96 -0.68 3.55
CA PRO A 19 8.52 -0.84 3.63
C PRO A 19 7.97 -1.97 2.76
N GLY A 20 6.87 -2.54 3.21
CA GLY A 20 6.21 -3.71 2.62
C GLY A 20 5.74 -3.47 1.19
N LEU A 21 5.91 -4.50 0.36
CA LEU A 21 5.42 -4.55 -1.02
C LEU A 21 4.51 -5.76 -1.18
N VAL A 22 3.30 -5.53 -1.67
CA VAL A 22 2.34 -6.59 -2.00
C VAL A 22 2.14 -6.63 -3.51
N ALA A 23 2.62 -7.70 -4.12
CA ALA A 23 2.35 -8.02 -5.51
C ALA A 23 1.49 -9.28 -5.60
N ALA A 24 0.68 -9.36 -6.66
CA ALA A 24 -0.07 -10.54 -7.02
C ALA A 24 0.18 -10.93 -8.46
N ARG A 25 -0.19 -12.17 -8.76
CA ARG A 25 -0.17 -12.72 -10.10
C ARG A 25 -1.54 -13.26 -10.44
N ASP A 26 -2.12 -12.82 -11.54
CA ASP A 26 -3.35 -13.40 -12.06
C ASP A 26 -3.07 -14.83 -12.55
N PRO A 27 -3.71 -15.87 -11.97
CA PRO A 27 -3.50 -17.25 -12.39
C PRO A 27 -3.96 -17.54 -13.82
N ALA A 28 -4.86 -16.73 -14.39
CA ALA A 28 -5.40 -16.97 -15.74
C ALA A 28 -4.48 -16.41 -16.83
N SER A 29 -4.10 -15.13 -16.74
CA SER A 29 -3.22 -14.47 -17.71
C SER A 29 -1.73 -14.64 -17.40
N GLY A 30 -1.39 -14.88 -16.14
CA GLY A 30 -0.01 -14.85 -15.65
C GLY A 30 0.54 -13.44 -15.40
N GLU A 31 -0.27 -12.39 -15.60
CA GLU A 31 0.10 -10.99 -15.34
C GLU A 31 0.46 -10.78 -13.87
N GLU A 32 1.58 -10.09 -13.62
CA GLU A 32 2.01 -9.68 -12.30
C GLU A 32 1.72 -8.18 -12.12
N PHE A 33 1.14 -7.82 -10.97
CA PHE A 33 0.78 -6.44 -10.66
C PHE A 33 0.95 -6.14 -9.18
N VAL A 34 1.20 -4.88 -8.86
CA VAL A 34 1.28 -4.37 -7.49
C VAL A 34 -0.13 -4.11 -6.98
N ILE A 35 -0.43 -4.63 -5.79
CA ILE A 35 -1.66 -4.34 -5.05
C ILE A 35 -1.43 -3.11 -4.16
N PHE A 36 -0.31 -3.09 -3.46
CA PHE A 36 0.05 -2.05 -2.50
C PHE A 36 1.56 -1.98 -2.36
N ASP A 37 2.11 -0.77 -2.33
CA ASP A 37 3.53 -0.49 -2.14
C ASP A 37 3.67 0.54 -1.03
N ASN A 38 4.02 0.09 0.19
CA ASN A 38 4.20 0.96 1.36
C ASN A 38 5.47 1.81 1.28
N GLY A 39 6.18 1.86 0.15
CA GLY A 39 7.23 2.85 -0.10
C GLY A 39 6.80 3.92 -1.09
N ARG A 40 5.55 3.87 -1.58
CA ARG A 40 5.02 4.76 -2.62
C ARG A 40 3.56 5.18 -2.42
N HIS A 41 2.81 4.44 -1.62
CA HIS A 41 1.43 4.75 -1.26
C HIS A 41 1.34 5.00 0.24
N GLY A 42 0.34 5.75 0.67
CA GLY A 42 0.12 6.14 2.06
C GLY A 42 0.54 7.59 2.30
N TYR A 43 -0.22 8.32 3.13
CA TYR A 43 0.08 9.72 3.45
C TYR A 43 1.52 9.90 3.94
N ASN A 44 1.97 9.05 4.87
CA ASN A 44 3.32 9.11 5.41
C ASN A 44 4.39 8.91 4.34
N ASN A 45 4.23 7.98 3.39
CA ASN A 45 5.21 7.82 2.31
C ASN A 45 5.22 8.98 1.32
N LEU A 46 4.10 9.68 1.15
CA LEU A 46 4.06 10.83 0.26
C LEU A 46 4.71 12.06 0.90
N PHE A 47 4.58 12.24 2.22
CA PHE A 47 4.86 13.53 2.87
C PHE A 47 5.75 13.48 4.13
N CYS A 48 6.01 12.31 4.70
CA CYS A 48 6.68 12.17 6.01
C CYS A 48 7.94 11.29 5.96
N ASP A 49 7.88 10.15 5.27
CA ASP A 49 8.89 9.10 5.29
C ASP A 49 9.77 9.12 4.03
N GLU A 50 11.08 9.24 4.23
CA GLU A 50 12.07 9.10 3.16
C GLU A 50 12.65 7.69 3.13
N HIS A 51 12.78 7.13 1.93
CA HIS A 51 13.35 5.80 1.70
C HIS A 51 14.46 5.87 0.64
N ASP A 52 15.45 4.98 0.71
CA ASP A 52 16.42 4.82 -0.37
C ASP A 52 15.73 4.17 -1.59
N PRO A 53 15.71 4.82 -2.78
CA PRO A 53 15.13 4.24 -3.98
C PRO A 53 15.73 2.86 -4.33
N ALA A 54 17.02 2.64 -4.05
CA ALA A 54 17.69 1.38 -4.31
C ALA A 54 17.15 0.25 -3.41
N GLU A 55 16.77 0.56 -2.17
CA GLU A 55 16.15 -0.40 -1.26
C GLU A 55 14.73 -0.74 -1.74
N LEU A 56 13.96 0.25 -2.19
CA LEU A 56 12.60 0.05 -2.71
C LEU A 56 12.56 -0.82 -3.98
N GLU A 57 13.54 -0.71 -4.87
CA GLU A 57 13.58 -1.47 -6.14
C GLU A 57 13.97 -2.94 -5.95
N HIS A 58 14.74 -3.28 -4.91
CA HIS A 58 15.31 -4.62 -4.71
C HIS A 58 14.65 -5.43 -3.59
N ARG A 59 13.45 -5.03 -3.16
CA ARG A 59 12.69 -5.73 -2.10
C ARG A 59 12.44 -7.19 -2.47
N PRO A 60 12.86 -8.17 -1.64
CA PRO A 60 12.63 -9.57 -1.91
C PRO A 60 11.14 -9.92 -1.72
N LEU A 61 10.53 -10.53 -2.74
CA LEU A 61 9.16 -11.05 -2.63
C LEU A 61 9.17 -12.47 -2.06
N LYS A 62 8.31 -12.70 -1.07
CA LYS A 62 8.01 -14.02 -0.53
C LYS A 62 6.59 -14.42 -0.92
N ARG A 63 6.45 -15.60 -1.54
CA ARG A 63 5.13 -16.16 -1.85
C ARG A 63 4.33 -16.32 -0.56
N TYR A 64 3.11 -15.79 -0.57
CA TYR A 64 2.13 -16.04 0.47
C TYR A 64 1.40 -17.35 0.13
N GLU A 65 1.48 -18.35 1.01
CA GLU A 65 1.03 -19.72 0.76
C GLU A 65 -0.49 -19.89 0.88
N ILE A 66 -1.23 -19.25 -0.05
CA ILE A 66 -2.68 -19.40 -0.22
C ILE A 66 -3.01 -19.93 -1.63
N PRO A 67 -4.16 -20.60 -1.81
CA PRO A 67 -4.67 -20.88 -3.15
C PRO A 67 -4.94 -19.59 -3.91
N ALA A 68 -5.10 -19.68 -5.23
CA ALA A 68 -5.63 -18.57 -6.01
C ALA A 68 -7.00 -18.18 -5.46
N SER A 69 -7.12 -16.93 -5.00
CA SER A 69 -8.26 -16.46 -4.22
C SER A 69 -8.70 -15.09 -4.72
N LYS A 70 -9.99 -14.79 -4.51
CA LYS A 70 -10.47 -13.41 -4.60
C LYS A 70 -9.80 -12.60 -3.50
N LEU A 71 -9.25 -11.44 -3.87
CA LEU A 71 -8.74 -10.45 -2.95
C LEU A 71 -9.82 -9.38 -2.68
N VAL A 72 -9.86 -8.89 -1.46
CA VAL A 72 -10.73 -7.79 -1.02
C VAL A 72 -9.83 -6.75 -0.37
N LEU A 73 -9.89 -5.53 -0.89
CA LEU A 73 -9.17 -4.39 -0.36
C LEU A 73 -10.17 -3.49 0.38
N GLU A 74 -9.77 -3.04 1.56
CA GLU A 74 -10.40 -1.95 2.29
C GLU A 74 -9.39 -0.81 2.38
N LEU A 75 -9.82 0.40 2.02
CA LEU A 75 -8.99 1.60 2.05
C LEU A 75 -9.70 2.66 2.88
N GLY A 76 -8.95 3.33 3.75
CA GLY A 76 -9.43 4.45 4.55
C GLY A 76 -8.64 5.73 4.24
N CYS A 77 -9.34 6.85 4.22
CA CYS A 77 -8.78 8.19 4.07
C CYS A 77 -9.56 9.12 4.98
N GLY A 78 -8.88 9.68 5.97
CA GLY A 78 -9.38 10.65 6.93
C GLY A 78 -9.14 12.09 6.48
N ASN A 79 -8.08 12.33 5.68
CA ASN A 79 -7.81 13.63 5.08
C ASN A 79 -8.97 14.07 4.17
N ASP A 80 -9.40 15.31 4.36
CA ASP A 80 -10.38 15.95 3.48
C ASP A 80 -9.63 16.72 2.40
N TYR A 81 -9.02 15.99 1.46
CA TYR A 81 -8.21 16.59 0.41
C TYR A 81 -8.92 17.71 -0.34
N GLU A 82 -10.25 17.65 -0.54
CA GLU A 82 -10.96 18.73 -1.24
C GLU A 82 -10.94 20.04 -0.45
N ASN A 83 -11.08 19.99 0.88
CA ASN A 83 -11.06 21.18 1.72
C ASN A 83 -9.65 21.58 2.17
N GLU A 84 -8.74 20.62 2.28
CA GLU A 84 -7.37 20.81 2.78
C GLU A 84 -6.37 21.11 1.66
N LYS A 85 -6.80 21.17 0.38
CA LYS A 85 -5.91 21.43 -0.76
C LYS A 85 -5.03 22.67 -0.60
N GLU A 86 -5.53 23.70 0.07
CA GLU A 86 -4.79 24.95 0.33
C GLU A 86 -3.61 24.76 1.29
N ASP A 87 -3.62 23.69 2.10
CA ASP A 87 -2.50 23.33 2.98
C ASP A 87 -1.35 22.63 2.23
N PHE A 88 -1.59 22.23 0.97
CA PHE A 88 -0.58 21.66 0.09
C PHE A 88 -0.04 22.73 -0.87
N GLU A 89 1.28 22.72 -1.12
CA GLU A 89 1.92 23.59 -2.11
C GLU A 89 1.66 23.09 -3.54
N VAL A 90 0.40 23.19 -3.98
CA VAL A 90 -0.03 22.81 -5.34
C VAL A 90 0.39 23.90 -6.35
N ASP A 91 1.05 23.50 -7.43
CA ASP A 91 1.51 24.42 -8.48
C ASP A 91 0.48 24.66 -9.60
N GLU A 92 0.85 25.49 -10.57
CA GLU A 92 0.00 25.81 -11.74
C GLU A 92 -0.32 24.59 -12.62
N ALA A 93 0.46 23.50 -12.51
CA ALA A 93 0.25 22.26 -13.24
C ALA A 93 -0.65 21.26 -12.47
N ASP A 94 -1.21 21.69 -11.34
CA ASP A 94 -2.02 20.86 -10.44
C ASP A 94 -1.25 19.66 -9.86
N THR A 95 0.02 19.90 -9.52
CA THR A 95 0.91 18.91 -8.93
C THR A 95 1.45 19.38 -7.57
N VAL A 96 1.82 18.42 -6.72
CA VAL A 96 2.38 18.65 -5.38
C VAL A 96 3.76 18.02 -5.30
N GLU A 97 4.69 18.69 -4.61
CA GLU A 97 6.01 18.14 -4.29
C GLU A 97 5.88 17.12 -3.15
N LEU A 98 6.41 15.93 -3.35
CA LEU A 98 6.48 14.87 -2.36
C LEU A 98 7.74 15.01 -1.50
N ILE A 99 7.81 14.25 -0.40
CA ILE A 99 8.99 14.25 0.49
C ILE A 99 10.30 13.85 -0.21
N ASN A 100 10.21 13.03 -1.26
CA ASN A 100 11.35 12.61 -2.06
C ASN A 100 11.79 13.64 -3.13
N GLY A 101 11.13 14.80 -3.21
CA GLY A 101 11.38 15.87 -4.18
C GLY A 101 10.79 15.65 -5.58
N GLU A 102 10.11 14.52 -5.82
CA GLU A 102 9.33 14.32 -7.04
C GLU A 102 8.01 15.11 -6.99
N ARG A 103 7.36 15.29 -8.15
CA ARG A 103 6.03 15.92 -8.23
C ARG A 103 4.97 14.92 -8.65
N MET A 104 3.83 14.97 -7.97
CA MET A 104 2.68 14.09 -8.21
C MET A 104 1.43 14.91 -8.54
N PRO A 105 0.62 14.53 -9.55
CA PRO A 105 -0.66 15.16 -9.82
C PRO A 105 -1.60 15.09 -8.59
N TRP A 106 -2.35 16.17 -8.35
CA TRP A 106 -3.25 16.26 -7.20
C TRP A 106 -4.26 15.09 -7.12
N GLU A 107 -4.84 14.69 -8.26
CA GLU A 107 -5.76 13.55 -8.32
C GLU A 107 -5.11 12.20 -8.00
N GLN A 108 -3.78 12.11 -8.15
CA GLN A 108 -3.03 10.94 -7.74
C GLN A 108 -2.69 11.00 -6.25
N VAL A 109 -2.34 12.16 -5.69
CA VAL A 109 -2.17 12.35 -4.23
C VAL A 109 -3.42 11.87 -3.48
N LYS A 110 -4.62 12.26 -3.93
CA LYS A 110 -5.89 11.82 -3.30
C LYS A 110 -6.12 10.31 -3.36
N ARG A 111 -5.57 9.64 -4.37
CA ARG A 111 -5.74 8.21 -4.59
C ARG A 111 -4.74 7.38 -3.81
N ASP A 112 -3.50 7.87 -3.78
CA ASP A 112 -2.35 7.13 -3.27
C ASP A 112 -2.09 7.50 -1.80
N GLY A 113 -2.45 8.71 -1.36
CA GLY A 113 -2.33 9.23 0.00
C GLY A 113 -3.46 8.79 0.93
N ILE A 114 -3.67 7.49 1.02
CA ILE A 114 -4.61 6.89 1.98
C ILE A 114 -3.99 6.80 3.37
N ASP A 115 -4.82 6.73 4.41
CA ASP A 115 -4.37 6.62 5.81
C ASP A 115 -4.38 5.17 6.30
N TYR A 116 -5.08 4.30 5.57
CA TYR A 116 -5.34 2.95 6.00
C TYR A 116 -5.52 2.01 4.83
N ILE A 117 -4.97 0.81 4.98
CA ILE A 117 -5.28 -0.32 4.12
C ILE A 117 -5.43 -1.62 4.92
N ALA A 118 -6.46 -2.39 4.57
CA ALA A 118 -6.52 -3.81 4.89
C ALA A 118 -6.69 -4.66 3.64
N LEU A 119 -5.99 -5.79 3.62
CA LEU A 119 -6.08 -6.78 2.56
C LEU A 119 -6.59 -8.10 3.12
N TYR A 120 -7.58 -8.67 2.43
CA TYR A 120 -8.14 -9.95 2.73
C TYR A 120 -8.09 -10.86 1.51
N TYR A 121 -7.94 -12.16 1.73
CA TYR A 121 -8.31 -13.17 0.74
C TYR A 121 -9.59 -13.88 1.16
N VAL A 122 -10.37 -14.33 0.18
CA VAL A 122 -11.52 -15.20 0.41
C VAL A 122 -11.05 -16.65 0.37
N ASN A 123 -11.21 -17.35 1.48
CA ASN A 123 -10.82 -18.77 1.58
C ASN A 123 -11.87 -19.70 0.93
N GLU A 124 -11.58 -21.00 0.89
CA GLU A 124 -12.45 -22.04 0.29
C GLU A 124 -13.85 -22.13 0.94
N LYS A 125 -14.02 -21.61 2.17
CA LYS A 125 -15.31 -21.55 2.88
C LYS A 125 -16.06 -20.24 2.62
N GLY A 126 -15.55 -19.37 1.74
CA GLY A 126 -16.14 -18.07 1.45
C GLY A 126 -15.91 -17.01 2.54
N LYS A 127 -15.06 -17.29 3.55
CA LYS A 127 -14.75 -16.33 4.62
C LYS A 127 -13.59 -15.43 4.20
N GLN A 128 -13.73 -14.12 4.45
CA GLN A 128 -12.64 -13.16 4.35
C GLN A 128 -11.64 -13.37 5.49
N VAL A 129 -10.37 -13.50 5.13
CA VAL A 129 -9.26 -13.73 6.05
C VAL A 129 -8.24 -12.61 5.83
N GLN A 130 -7.99 -11.82 6.86
CA GLN A 130 -7.10 -10.66 6.78
C GLN A 130 -5.65 -11.11 6.76
N ILE A 131 -4.87 -10.49 5.89
CA ILE A 131 -3.46 -10.80 5.67
C ILE A 131 -2.58 -9.56 5.64
N LEU A 132 -3.15 -8.36 5.59
CA LEU A 132 -2.47 -7.09 5.78
C LEU A 132 -3.42 -6.15 6.50
N ASP A 133 -2.87 -5.38 7.43
CA ASP A 133 -3.54 -4.33 8.18
C ASP A 133 -2.49 -3.27 8.49
N ALA A 134 -2.60 -2.09 7.89
CA ALA A 134 -1.58 -1.05 7.98
C ALA A 134 -2.22 0.34 8.10
N GLU A 135 -1.77 1.09 9.10
CA GLU A 135 -1.94 2.54 9.25
C GLU A 135 -0.81 3.24 8.47
N LEU A 136 -1.15 4.31 7.77
CA LEU A 136 -0.32 4.99 6.78
C LEU A 136 -0.28 6.51 6.99
N ALA A 137 -0.89 7.02 8.07
CA ALA A 137 -0.93 8.43 8.44
C ALA A 137 -0.81 8.56 9.96
#